data_AF-A0A380TKH5-F1
#
_entry.id   AF-A0A380TKH5-F1
#
_cell.length_a   1.000
_cell.length_b   1.000
_cell.length_c   1.000
_cell.angle_alpha   90.00
_cell.angle_beta   90.00
_cell.angle_gamma   90.00
#
_symmetry.space_group_name_H-M   'P 1'
#
loop_
_entity.id
_entity.type
_entity.pdbx_description
1 polymer ?
#
loop_
_entity_poly.entity_id
_entity_poly.type
_entity_poly.pdbx_seq_one_letter_code
_entity_poly.pdbx_strand_id
1 'polypeptide(L)'
;MTTENTQAAPRPWLTVIGIGDDGLPGISGAARALIDAAELLVGGERHLSMVPPSPASRLTWAGGVQGAVKEIQAWRGRRVVVLATGDPMWFGGGANLSRHFGADEMTVITHPGAFSLAAAAMLWSMADVVTLNAHSRPLAGLNLHIHPGARLLVLSRDGALPGEAAKLLTERGFGPSLITVLEHLGGPRERRFTAVAESWSQPRAADLNVLAIECRPGPSPRLMPPVPGLADDLFAHDGQLTKREVRALTISALAPLPGQVLWDIGAGAGSVAIEWLRAVPAQRLAGGEARAIAVEQDAARVAMIAQNALALGVPQLKVLHGQAPAVLADLERPDTIFLGGGLTDSGLIEACWQALPSGGRMVANAVSLEGQARLIALKGTVGGELTRLSVARAEPVGSLSSFRPLLDVTQFVGIKA
;
A
#
# COMPACT_ATOMS: atom_id res chain seq x y z
N MET A 1 41.28 36.51 23.70
CA MET A 1 39.92 36.22 24.22
C MET A 1 38.95 36.36 23.07
N THR A 2 38.73 35.26 22.35
CA THR A 2 37.72 35.14 21.31
C THR A 2 36.37 34.95 21.99
N THR A 3 35.51 35.94 21.89
CA THR A 3 34.08 35.81 22.22
C THR A 3 33.44 34.89 21.18
N GLU A 4 33.24 33.63 21.54
CA GLU A 4 32.34 32.74 20.82
C GLU A 4 30.92 33.34 20.90
N ASN A 5 30.49 33.86 19.76
CA ASN A 5 29.12 34.31 19.55
C ASN A 5 28.28 33.04 19.37
N THR A 6 27.69 32.54 20.44
CA THR A 6 26.73 31.43 20.41
C THR A 6 25.47 31.92 19.68
N GLN A 7 25.47 31.84 18.35
CA GLN A 7 24.25 32.00 17.55
C GLN A 7 23.25 30.97 18.08
N ALA A 8 22.19 31.44 18.74
CA ALA A 8 21.07 30.61 19.11
C ALA A 8 20.60 29.87 17.85
N ALA A 9 20.52 28.54 17.92
CA ALA A 9 20.02 27.73 16.81
C ALA A 9 18.70 28.34 16.30
N PRO A 10 18.53 28.50 14.98
CA PRO A 10 17.33 29.11 14.44
C PRO A 10 16.11 28.34 14.95
N ARG A 11 15.16 29.06 15.55
CA ARG A 11 13.90 28.45 16.00
C ARG A 11 13.13 28.00 14.76
N PRO A 12 12.45 26.83 14.79
CA PRO A 12 11.58 26.40 13.71
C PRO A 12 10.59 27.50 13.34
N TRP A 13 10.55 27.87 12.07
CA TRP A 13 9.70 28.96 11.56
C TRP A 13 8.32 28.44 11.12
N LEU A 14 8.26 27.16 10.73
CA LEU A 14 7.07 26.45 10.31
C LEU A 14 6.53 25.60 11.47
N THR A 15 5.26 25.80 11.84
CA THR A 15 4.58 24.96 12.83
C THR A 15 3.39 24.26 12.19
N VAL A 16 3.31 22.94 12.29
CA VAL A 16 2.14 22.16 11.86
C VAL A 16 1.35 21.77 13.10
N ILE A 17 0.11 22.24 13.19
CA ILE A 17 -0.76 22.04 14.34
C ILE A 17 -1.91 21.12 13.95
N GLY A 18 -2.03 20.03 14.68
CA GLY A 18 -3.19 19.15 14.71
C GLY A 18 -4.41 19.85 15.30
N ILE A 19 -5.55 19.76 14.63
CA ILE A 19 -6.84 20.25 15.11
C ILE A 19 -7.93 19.19 14.90
N GLY A 20 -8.74 18.94 15.93
CA GLY A 20 -9.88 18.03 15.88
C GLY A 20 -11.13 18.68 15.29
N ASP A 21 -12.23 17.93 15.24
CA ASP A 21 -13.54 18.47 14.82
C ASP A 21 -14.23 19.30 15.92
N ASP A 22 -13.69 19.26 17.14
CA ASP A 22 -13.96 20.18 18.25
C ASP A 22 -13.32 21.56 18.08
N GLY A 23 -12.41 21.73 17.11
CA GLY A 23 -11.85 23.02 16.74
C GLY A 23 -10.87 23.60 17.77
N LEU A 24 -10.84 24.94 17.88
CA LEU A 24 -9.92 25.64 18.79
C LEU A 24 -10.09 25.30 20.29
N PRO A 25 -11.28 24.98 20.80
CA PRO A 25 -11.43 24.48 22.17
C PRO A 25 -10.64 23.18 22.44
N GLY A 26 -10.39 22.36 21.42
CA GLY A 26 -9.70 21.08 21.54
C GLY A 26 -8.17 21.14 21.59
N ILE A 27 -7.58 22.30 21.27
CA ILE A 27 -6.12 22.46 21.24
C ILE A 27 -5.58 23.08 22.54
N SER A 28 -4.30 22.85 22.83
CA SER A 28 -3.66 23.42 24.02
C SER A 28 -3.50 24.94 23.92
N GLY A 29 -3.40 25.61 25.08
CA GLY A 29 -3.13 27.05 25.12
C GLY A 29 -1.84 27.46 24.40
N ALA A 30 -0.81 26.60 24.43
CA ALA A 30 0.44 26.82 23.70
C ALA A 30 0.23 26.76 22.17
N ALA A 31 -0.53 25.79 21.68
CA ALA A 31 -0.87 25.70 20.26
C ALA A 31 -1.71 26.91 19.82
N ARG A 32 -2.65 27.35 20.67
CA ARG A 32 -3.48 28.52 20.40
C ARG A 32 -2.65 29.79 20.28
N ALA A 33 -1.70 30.01 21.20
CA ALA A 33 -0.82 31.18 21.15
C ALA A 33 0.00 31.24 19.84
N LEU A 34 0.41 30.09 19.29
CA LEU A 34 1.11 30.03 18.00
C LEU A 34 0.20 30.38 16.82
N ILE A 35 -1.06 29.92 16.83
CA ILE A 35 -2.07 30.32 15.83
C ILE A 35 -2.29 31.84 15.87
N ASP A 36 -2.47 32.39 17.07
CA ASP A 36 -2.75 33.82 17.24
C ASP A 36 -1.55 34.71 16.84
N ALA A 37 -0.32 34.22 16.99
CA ALA A 37 0.91 34.92 16.61
C ALA A 37 1.36 34.69 15.14
N ALA A 38 0.65 33.86 14.39
CA ALA A 38 1.00 33.50 13.03
C ALA A 38 0.95 34.74 12.09
N GLU A 39 1.90 34.82 11.17
CA GLU A 39 1.87 35.79 10.07
C GLU A 39 1.15 35.20 8.84
N LEU A 40 1.22 33.88 8.69
CA LEU A 40 0.50 33.11 7.68
C LEU A 40 -0.16 31.89 8.32
N LEU A 41 -1.47 31.76 8.11
CA LEU A 41 -2.26 30.57 8.40
C LEU A 41 -2.52 29.80 7.11
N VAL A 42 -2.15 28.53 7.10
CA VAL A 42 -2.32 27.63 5.95
C VAL A 42 -3.22 26.47 6.35
N GLY A 43 -4.15 26.08 5.49
CA GLY A 43 -4.94 24.89 5.71
C GLY A 43 -6.09 24.73 4.72
N GLY A 44 -6.80 23.61 4.83
CA GLY A 44 -8.05 23.42 4.11
C GLY A 44 -9.11 24.41 4.59
N GLU A 45 -10.10 24.72 3.74
CA GLU A 45 -11.19 25.65 4.06
C GLU A 45 -11.86 25.34 5.40
N ARG A 46 -12.15 24.05 5.65
CA ARG A 46 -12.71 23.56 6.92
C ARG A 46 -11.84 23.91 8.14
N HIS A 47 -10.52 23.83 8.02
CA HIS A 47 -9.62 24.16 9.14
C HIS A 47 -9.54 25.66 9.36
N LEU A 48 -9.41 26.43 8.27
CA LEU A 48 -9.34 27.88 8.37
C LEU A 48 -10.65 28.51 8.87
N SER A 49 -11.81 27.88 8.60
CA SER A 49 -13.10 28.32 9.15
C SER A 49 -13.23 28.07 10.65
N MET A 50 -12.44 27.17 11.23
CA MET A 50 -12.40 26.94 12.69
C MET A 50 -11.64 28.05 13.43
N VAL A 51 -10.84 28.85 12.72
CA VAL A 51 -10.05 29.95 13.29
C VAL A 51 -10.73 31.28 13.03
N PRO A 52 -10.99 32.12 14.06
CA PRO A 52 -11.59 33.44 13.86
C PRO A 52 -10.69 34.32 12.98
N PRO A 53 -11.24 35.34 12.30
CA PRO A 53 -10.46 36.32 11.56
C PRO A 53 -9.34 36.92 12.42
N SER A 54 -8.16 37.09 11.83
CA SER A 54 -6.97 37.69 12.47
C SER A 54 -6.18 38.48 11.43
N PRO A 55 -5.17 39.28 11.83
CA PRO A 55 -4.28 39.97 10.88
C PRO A 55 -3.40 39.05 10.04
N ALA A 56 -3.35 37.75 10.35
CA ALA A 56 -2.57 36.77 9.60
C ALA A 56 -3.09 36.63 8.17
N SER A 57 -2.17 36.53 7.20
CA SER A 57 -2.52 36.11 5.84
C SER A 57 -3.09 34.69 5.88
N ARG A 58 -4.01 34.36 4.97
CA ARG A 58 -4.61 33.02 4.87
C ARG A 58 -4.33 32.40 3.52
N LEU A 59 -3.87 31.16 3.52
CA LEU A 59 -3.63 30.35 2.33
C LEU A 59 -4.44 29.05 2.39
N THR A 60 -5.39 28.92 1.48
CA THR A 60 -6.14 27.67 1.26
C THR A 60 -5.39 26.74 0.30
N TRP A 61 -5.54 25.42 0.49
CA TRP A 61 -4.96 24.42 -0.40
C TRP A 61 -6.01 23.59 -1.15
N ALA A 62 -6.59 24.13 -2.23
CA ALA A 62 -7.66 23.44 -2.97
C ALA A 62 -7.29 22.02 -3.46
N GLY A 63 -6.01 21.69 -3.61
CA GLY A 63 -5.49 20.37 -4.01
C GLY A 63 -4.70 19.60 -2.94
N GLY A 64 -4.80 20.01 -1.67
CA GLY A 64 -4.01 19.45 -0.57
C GLY A 64 -2.64 20.09 -0.38
N VAL A 65 -1.96 19.70 0.69
CA VAL A 65 -0.76 20.41 1.20
C VAL A 65 0.40 20.52 0.21
N GLN A 66 0.55 19.58 -0.72
CA GLN A 66 1.60 19.63 -1.75
C GLN A 66 1.49 20.86 -2.65
N GLY A 67 0.26 21.27 -3.00
CA GLY A 67 0.02 22.43 -3.83
C GLY A 67 0.49 23.74 -3.18
N ALA A 68 0.51 23.78 -1.84
CA ALA A 68 0.91 24.96 -1.08
C ALA A 68 2.41 25.00 -0.75
N VAL A 69 3.20 23.95 -1.05
CA VAL A 69 4.61 23.86 -0.60
C VAL A 69 5.45 25.04 -1.08
N LYS A 70 5.35 25.40 -2.36
CA LYS A 70 6.12 26.52 -2.93
C LYS A 70 5.77 27.85 -2.26
N GLU A 71 4.50 28.07 -1.98
CA GLU A 71 4.02 29.27 -1.32
C GLU A 71 4.43 29.30 0.15
N ILE A 72 4.33 28.19 0.87
CA ILE A 72 4.85 28.04 2.24
C ILE A 72 6.35 28.36 2.27
N GLN A 73 7.11 27.84 1.30
CA GLN A 73 8.56 28.05 1.20
C GLN A 73 8.93 29.53 1.00
N ALA A 74 8.08 30.33 0.34
CA ALA A 74 8.31 31.77 0.17
C ALA A 74 8.24 32.56 1.48
N TRP A 75 7.71 31.95 2.55
CA TRP A 75 7.61 32.55 3.89
C TRP A 75 8.68 32.04 4.87
N ARG A 76 9.72 31.34 4.38
CA ARG A 76 10.80 30.78 5.20
C ARG A 76 11.38 31.84 6.15
N GLY A 77 11.53 31.49 7.42
CA GLY A 77 11.99 32.40 8.48
C GLY A 77 10.91 33.29 9.11
N ARG A 78 9.66 33.25 8.63
CA ARG A 78 8.50 33.94 9.23
C ARG A 78 7.64 32.98 10.03
N ARG A 79 6.74 33.48 10.87
CA ARG A 79 5.85 32.64 11.69
C ARG A 79 4.72 32.05 10.84
N VAL A 80 4.92 30.84 10.32
CA VAL A 80 3.93 30.13 9.50
C VAL A 80 3.30 29.00 10.30
N VAL A 81 1.97 28.97 10.33
CA VAL A 81 1.21 27.90 10.97
C VAL A 81 0.36 27.17 9.94
N VAL A 82 0.55 25.87 9.84
CA VAL A 82 -0.25 24.96 9.02
C VAL A 82 -1.21 24.20 9.92
N LEU A 83 -2.51 24.26 9.62
CA LEU A 83 -3.54 23.49 10.31
C LEU A 83 -3.81 22.17 9.57
N ALA A 84 -3.75 21.06 10.31
CA ALA A 84 -4.01 19.72 9.80
C ALA A 84 -4.95 18.96 10.74
N THR A 85 -5.73 18.01 10.21
CA THR A 85 -6.65 17.21 11.02
C THR A 85 -5.89 16.28 11.96
N GLY A 86 -6.28 16.23 13.25
CA GLY A 86 -5.82 15.22 14.21
C GLY A 86 -4.31 15.19 14.36
N ASP A 87 -3.69 14.02 14.21
CA ASP A 87 -2.23 13.88 14.24
C ASP A 87 -1.63 14.20 12.85
N PRO A 88 -0.87 15.31 12.69
CA PRO A 88 -0.32 15.69 11.40
C PRO A 88 0.68 14.67 10.81
N MET A 89 1.24 13.78 11.63
CA MET A 89 2.19 12.75 11.21
C MET A 89 1.51 11.43 10.82
N TRP A 90 0.20 11.28 11.09
CA TRP A 90 -0.53 10.04 10.82
C TRP A 90 -1.35 10.14 9.52
N PHE A 91 -0.69 10.00 8.37
CA PHE A 91 -1.27 10.23 7.03
C PHE A 91 -1.68 11.69 6.76
N GLY A 92 -1.32 12.62 7.66
CA GLY A 92 -1.69 14.03 7.61
C GLY A 92 -0.69 14.93 6.87
N GLY A 93 -0.94 16.24 6.95
CA GLY A 93 -0.16 17.26 6.25
C GLY A 93 1.29 17.39 6.74
N GLY A 94 1.56 17.10 8.01
CA GLY A 94 2.91 17.15 8.59
C GLY A 94 3.86 16.12 7.95
N ALA A 95 3.40 14.89 7.76
CA ALA A 95 4.16 13.84 7.08
C ALA A 95 4.43 14.15 5.59
N ASN A 96 3.61 15.00 4.97
CA ASN A 96 3.84 15.45 3.60
C ASN A 96 4.87 16.58 3.55
N LEU A 97 4.76 17.55 4.46
CA LEU A 97 5.65 18.69 4.58
C LEU A 97 7.07 18.28 4.99
N SER A 98 7.21 17.25 5.83
CA SER A 98 8.54 16.74 6.26
C SER A 98 9.42 16.20 5.12
N ARG A 99 8.84 15.98 3.92
CA ARG A 99 9.62 15.63 2.72
C ARG A 99 10.30 16.83 2.07
N HIS A 100 9.91 18.05 2.46
CA HIS A 100 10.36 19.30 1.85
C HIS A 100 11.07 20.23 2.86
N PHE A 101 10.74 20.10 4.15
CA PHE A 101 11.29 20.92 5.22
C PHE A 101 12.00 20.03 6.26
N GLY A 102 13.19 20.45 6.68
CA GLY A 102 14.01 19.73 7.65
C GLY A 102 13.45 19.77 9.07
N ALA A 103 13.98 18.91 9.95
CA ALA A 103 13.59 18.87 11.37
C ALA A 103 14.01 20.13 12.14
N ASP A 104 15.00 20.87 11.64
CA ASP A 104 15.46 22.17 12.12
C ASP A 104 14.50 23.31 11.74
N GLU A 105 13.63 23.10 10.76
CA GLU A 105 12.71 24.12 10.25
C GLU A 105 11.29 24.01 10.78
N MET A 106 10.87 22.79 11.13
CA MET A 106 9.48 22.44 11.38
C MET A 106 9.26 21.92 12.80
N THR A 107 8.26 22.47 13.48
CA THR A 107 7.68 21.88 14.70
C THR A 107 6.34 21.25 14.39
N VAL A 108 6.04 20.09 14.96
CA VAL A 108 4.72 19.46 14.88
C VAL A 108 4.08 19.42 16.27
N ILE A 109 2.86 19.93 16.37
CA ILE A 109 2.02 19.82 17.56
C ILE A 109 0.86 18.89 17.23
N THR A 110 0.77 17.76 17.93
CA THR A 110 -0.24 16.74 17.66
C THR A 110 -1.55 17.04 18.39
N HIS A 111 -2.64 16.56 17.79
CA HIS A 111 -3.93 16.38 18.42
C HIS A 111 -4.29 14.88 18.30
N PRO A 112 -5.06 14.27 19.22
CA PRO A 112 -5.54 12.91 19.04
C PRO A 112 -6.06 12.68 17.62
N GLY A 113 -5.43 11.74 16.91
CA GLY A 113 -5.78 11.37 15.55
C GLY A 113 -7.02 10.48 15.51
N ALA A 114 -7.63 10.37 14.32
CA ALA A 114 -8.89 9.67 14.15
C ALA A 114 -8.82 8.18 14.56
N PHE A 115 -7.66 7.52 14.40
CA PHE A 115 -7.47 6.15 14.90
C PHE A 115 -7.42 6.06 16.42
N SER A 116 -6.69 6.95 17.09
CA SER A 116 -6.61 6.97 18.56
C SER A 116 -7.99 7.24 19.17
N LEU A 117 -8.73 8.18 18.59
CA LEU A 117 -10.11 8.46 18.99
C LEU A 117 -11.03 7.26 18.71
N ALA A 118 -10.89 6.60 17.56
CA ALA A 118 -11.74 5.45 17.20
C ALA A 118 -11.45 4.25 18.10
N ALA A 119 -10.18 3.99 18.39
CA ALA A 119 -9.75 2.97 19.33
C ALA A 119 -10.29 3.24 20.74
N ALA A 120 -10.26 4.49 21.21
CA ALA A 120 -10.87 4.87 22.49
C ALA A 120 -12.39 4.64 22.48
N ALA A 121 -13.09 5.06 21.41
CA ALA A 121 -14.54 4.89 21.26
C ALA A 121 -14.96 3.40 21.18
N MET A 122 -14.09 2.54 20.65
CA MET A 122 -14.32 1.10 20.52
C MET A 122 -13.76 0.29 21.69
N LEU A 123 -13.01 0.90 22.61
CA LEU A 123 -12.20 0.22 23.63
C LEU A 123 -11.25 -0.82 23.03
N TRP A 124 -10.63 -0.49 21.90
CA TRP A 124 -9.64 -1.33 21.22
C TRP A 124 -8.23 -0.87 21.55
N SER A 125 -7.34 -1.81 21.86
CA SER A 125 -5.91 -1.54 21.96
C SER A 125 -5.37 -1.19 20.58
N MET A 126 -4.66 -0.06 20.46
CA MET A 126 -4.02 0.34 19.20
C MET A 126 -2.96 -0.67 18.72
N ALA A 127 -2.40 -1.49 19.62
CA ALA A 127 -1.44 -2.53 19.28
C ALA A 127 -2.10 -3.75 18.59
N ASP A 128 -3.41 -3.93 18.78
CA ASP A 128 -4.16 -5.11 18.31
C ASP A 128 -5.03 -4.81 17.08
N VAL A 129 -4.92 -3.61 16.50
CA VAL A 129 -5.73 -3.17 15.36
C VAL A 129 -4.85 -2.84 14.16
N VAL A 130 -5.34 -3.18 12.97
CA VAL A 130 -4.72 -2.73 11.73
C VAL A 130 -5.32 -1.38 11.35
N THR A 131 -4.46 -0.40 11.05
CA THR A 131 -4.89 0.93 10.63
C THR A 131 -4.69 1.12 9.12
N LEU A 132 -5.74 1.54 8.43
CA LEU A 132 -5.77 1.63 6.97
C LEU A 132 -6.22 3.01 6.50
N ASN A 133 -5.52 3.53 5.49
CA ASN A 133 -5.84 4.82 4.88
C ASN A 133 -6.58 4.61 3.56
N ALA A 134 -7.89 4.36 3.63
CA ALA A 134 -8.75 4.31 2.44
C ALA A 134 -9.24 5.71 2.01
N HIS A 135 -8.80 6.77 2.70
CA HIS A 135 -9.06 8.15 2.29
C HIS A 135 -8.28 8.48 1.01
N SER A 136 -6.99 8.14 0.97
CA SER A 136 -6.12 8.46 -0.15
C SER A 136 -5.60 7.22 -0.91
N ARG A 137 -6.07 6.01 -0.56
CA ARG A 137 -5.71 4.77 -1.24
C ARG A 137 -6.95 3.94 -1.58
N PRO A 138 -6.88 3.07 -2.61
CA PRO A 138 -8.00 2.22 -2.97
C PRO A 138 -8.40 1.29 -1.83
N LEU A 139 -9.72 1.16 -1.60
CA LEU A 139 -10.30 0.29 -0.58
C LEU A 139 -9.90 -1.18 -0.74
N ALA A 140 -9.58 -1.62 -1.96
CA ALA A 140 -9.13 -2.97 -2.26
C ALA A 140 -7.97 -3.45 -1.37
N GLY A 141 -7.11 -2.55 -0.87
CA GLY A 141 -6.04 -2.90 0.08
C GLY A 141 -6.54 -3.54 1.39
N LEU A 142 -7.83 -3.36 1.74
CA LEU A 142 -8.49 -4.04 2.85
C LEU A 142 -8.37 -5.58 2.73
N ASN A 143 -8.34 -6.12 1.50
CA ASN A 143 -8.25 -7.56 1.24
C ASN A 143 -7.00 -8.24 1.84
N LEU A 144 -5.93 -7.49 2.10
CA LEU A 144 -4.70 -7.98 2.74
C LEU A 144 -4.88 -8.30 4.23
N HIS A 145 -5.86 -7.67 4.88
CA HIS A 145 -5.98 -7.66 6.34
C HIS A 145 -7.25 -8.36 6.85
N ILE A 146 -8.12 -8.81 5.95
CA ILE A 146 -9.32 -9.56 6.30
C ILE A 146 -8.94 -11.00 6.66
N HIS A 147 -9.11 -11.34 7.94
CA HIS A 147 -9.07 -12.70 8.48
C HIS A 147 -10.04 -12.80 9.68
N PRO A 148 -10.41 -14.03 10.12
CA PRO A 148 -11.30 -14.19 11.26
C PRO A 148 -10.78 -13.45 12.50
N GLY A 149 -11.64 -12.62 13.11
CA GLY A 149 -11.32 -11.86 14.32
C GLY A 149 -10.49 -10.59 14.10
N ALA A 150 -10.09 -10.28 12.87
CA ALA A 150 -9.33 -9.06 12.59
C ALA A 150 -10.13 -7.80 12.97
N ARG A 151 -9.47 -6.87 13.65
CA ARG A 151 -10.00 -5.54 13.97
C ARG A 151 -9.30 -4.50 13.13
N LEU A 152 -10.07 -3.80 12.31
CA LEU A 152 -9.55 -2.84 11.34
C LEU A 152 -10.12 -1.46 11.66
N LEU A 153 -9.25 -0.45 11.72
CA LEU A 153 -9.67 0.93 11.69
C LEU A 153 -9.34 1.51 10.31
N VAL A 154 -10.32 2.10 9.64
CA VAL A 154 -10.18 2.58 8.25
C VAL A 154 -10.57 4.05 8.17
N LEU A 155 -9.64 4.90 7.73
CA LEU A 155 -9.97 6.28 7.37
C LEU A 155 -10.77 6.27 6.07
N SER A 156 -11.96 6.85 6.10
CA SER A 156 -12.83 6.92 4.93
C SER A 156 -12.48 8.11 4.05
N ARG A 157 -12.63 7.94 2.73
CA ARG A 157 -12.54 9.03 1.76
C ARG A 157 -13.75 9.97 1.82
N ASP A 158 -14.92 9.39 2.05
CA ASP A 158 -16.21 10.05 1.99
C ASP A 158 -17.28 9.21 2.73
N GLY A 159 -18.52 9.71 2.72
CA GLY A 159 -19.66 9.05 3.32
C GLY A 159 -20.19 7.81 2.58
N ALA A 160 -19.68 7.49 1.38
CA ALA A 160 -20.10 6.31 0.60
C ALA A 160 -19.25 5.08 0.91
N LEU A 161 -17.99 5.27 1.31
CA LEU A 161 -17.04 4.21 1.64
C LEU A 161 -17.56 3.13 2.62
N PRO A 162 -18.36 3.43 3.67
CA PRO A 162 -18.94 2.39 4.52
C PRO A 162 -19.70 1.30 3.75
N GLY A 163 -20.49 1.69 2.74
CA GLY A 163 -21.23 0.76 1.88
C GLY A 163 -20.31 -0.01 0.92
N GLU A 164 -19.26 0.63 0.40
CA GLU A 164 -18.23 -0.03 -0.42
C GLU A 164 -17.50 -1.11 0.41
N ALA A 165 -17.17 -0.82 1.67
CA ALA A 165 -16.52 -1.76 2.59
C ALA A 165 -17.42 -2.95 2.94
N ALA A 166 -18.70 -2.69 3.19
CA ALA A 166 -19.71 -3.72 3.42
C ALA A 166 -19.82 -4.69 2.22
N LYS A 167 -19.86 -4.16 1.01
CA LYS A 167 -19.87 -4.95 -0.23
C LYS A 167 -18.61 -5.80 -0.37
N LEU A 168 -17.42 -5.21 -0.19
CA LEU A 168 -16.14 -5.93 -0.29
C LEU A 168 -16.05 -7.06 0.74
N LEU A 169 -16.42 -6.81 2.00
CA LEU A 169 -16.43 -7.84 3.05
C LEU A 169 -17.37 -8.99 2.71
N THR A 170 -18.57 -8.67 2.22
CA THR A 170 -19.56 -9.67 1.79
C THR A 170 -19.02 -10.52 0.66
N GLU A 171 -18.45 -9.88 -0.37
CA GLU A 171 -17.80 -10.57 -1.49
C GLU A 171 -16.61 -11.42 -1.02
N ARG A 172 -15.89 -11.07 0.04
CA ARG A 172 -14.79 -11.91 0.59
C ARG A 172 -15.28 -13.11 1.42
N GLY A 173 -16.59 -13.28 1.61
CA GLY A 173 -17.17 -14.29 2.51
C GLY A 173 -17.12 -13.89 3.99
N PHE A 174 -17.03 -12.59 4.25
CA PHE A 174 -17.03 -11.95 5.58
C PHE A 174 -18.29 -11.10 5.80
N GLY A 175 -19.41 -11.48 5.17
CA GLY A 175 -20.72 -10.84 5.29
C GLY A 175 -21.20 -10.58 6.73
N PRO A 176 -20.99 -11.50 7.69
CA PRO A 176 -21.38 -11.29 9.09
C PRO A 176 -20.56 -10.22 9.85
N SER A 177 -19.56 -9.61 9.23
CA SER A 177 -18.70 -8.60 9.86
C SER A 177 -19.51 -7.41 10.35
N LEU A 178 -19.14 -6.88 11.52
CA LEU A 178 -19.71 -5.63 12.02
C LEU A 178 -18.88 -4.46 11.53
N ILE A 179 -19.55 -3.43 11.04
CA ILE A 179 -18.95 -2.15 10.67
C ILE A 179 -19.60 -1.08 11.54
N THR A 180 -18.80 -0.51 12.43
CA THR A 180 -19.16 0.70 13.18
C THR A 180 -18.64 1.91 12.42
N VAL A 181 -19.54 2.83 12.08
CA VAL A 181 -19.19 4.13 11.48
C VAL A 181 -19.13 5.17 12.59
N LEU A 182 -18.02 5.89 12.66
CA LEU A 182 -17.72 6.93 13.63
C LEU A 182 -17.63 8.27 12.88
N GLU A 183 -18.69 9.04 12.92
CA GLU A 183 -18.82 10.34 12.24
C GLU A 183 -18.39 11.46 13.18
N HIS A 184 -17.69 12.49 12.66
CA HIS A 184 -17.35 13.71 13.40
C HIS A 184 -16.70 13.47 14.77
N LEU A 185 -15.87 12.43 14.85
CA LEU A 185 -15.31 11.91 16.09
C LEU A 185 -14.51 12.97 16.86
N GLY A 186 -14.80 13.11 18.15
CA GLY A 186 -14.26 14.14 19.04
C GLY A 186 -14.97 15.50 18.94
N GLY A 187 -15.86 15.71 17.96
CA GLY A 187 -16.52 16.99 17.72
C GLY A 187 -17.97 17.07 18.25
N PRO A 188 -18.60 18.25 18.18
CA PRO A 188 -19.97 18.46 18.67
C PRO A 188 -21.05 17.74 17.86
N ARG A 189 -20.70 17.25 16.66
CA ARG A 189 -21.60 16.46 15.78
C ARG A 189 -21.29 14.97 15.82
N GLU A 190 -20.50 14.52 16.80
CA GLU A 190 -20.10 13.13 16.91
C GLU A 190 -21.33 12.21 16.89
N ARG A 191 -21.29 11.22 16.00
CA ARG A 191 -22.34 10.22 15.86
C ARG A 191 -21.72 8.87 15.57
N ARG A 192 -22.34 7.83 16.13
CA ARG A 192 -21.92 6.44 15.92
C ARG A 192 -23.13 5.59 15.55
N PHE A 193 -22.92 4.67 14.61
CA PHE A 193 -23.86 3.58 14.35
C PHE A 193 -23.12 2.32 13.90
N THR A 194 -23.75 1.16 14.07
CA THR A 194 -23.19 -0.14 13.69
C THR A 194 -24.18 -0.89 12.83
N ALA A 195 -23.70 -1.53 11.77
CA ALA A 195 -24.49 -2.47 10.97
C ALA A 195 -23.64 -3.67 10.52
N VAL A 196 -24.32 -4.71 10.05
CA VAL A 196 -23.68 -5.92 9.51
C VAL A 196 -23.41 -5.71 8.01
N ALA A 197 -22.29 -6.21 7.51
CA ALA A 197 -21.88 -5.99 6.13
C ALA A 197 -22.86 -6.58 5.09
N GLU A 198 -23.35 -7.81 5.30
CA GLU A 198 -24.24 -8.49 4.33
C GLU A 198 -25.67 -7.93 4.28
N SER A 199 -26.12 -7.27 5.34
CA SER A 199 -27.45 -6.63 5.42
C SER A 199 -27.37 -5.11 5.43
N TRP A 200 -26.28 -4.56 4.88
CA TRP A 200 -26.00 -3.14 4.87
C TRP A 200 -27.08 -2.36 4.12
N SER A 201 -27.87 -1.59 4.88
CA SER A 201 -28.98 -0.76 4.38
C SER A 201 -28.90 0.68 4.91
N GLN A 202 -27.73 1.08 5.42
CA GLN A 202 -27.54 2.38 6.01
C GLN A 202 -27.47 3.48 4.94
N PRO A 203 -28.03 4.68 5.22
CA PRO A 203 -27.86 5.81 4.33
C PRO A 203 -26.38 6.23 4.26
N ARG A 204 -26.07 7.10 3.29
CA ARG A 204 -24.75 7.72 3.17
C ARG A 204 -24.36 8.37 4.51
N ALA A 205 -23.15 8.10 4.97
CA ALA A 205 -22.59 8.69 6.17
C ALA A 205 -22.14 10.15 5.93
N ALA A 206 -21.76 10.83 7.01
CA ALA A 206 -20.99 12.07 6.93
C ALA A 206 -19.64 11.83 6.25
N ASP A 207 -19.13 12.80 5.49
CA ASP A 207 -17.83 12.66 4.80
C ASP A 207 -16.66 12.51 5.77
N LEU A 208 -16.76 13.15 6.93
CA LEU A 208 -15.79 13.00 8.01
C LEU A 208 -16.17 11.79 8.87
N ASN A 209 -15.73 10.60 8.44
CA ASN A 209 -15.97 9.36 9.17
C ASN A 209 -14.76 8.42 9.21
N VAL A 210 -14.75 7.54 10.22
CA VAL A 210 -13.81 6.41 10.37
C VAL A 210 -14.62 5.14 10.53
N LEU A 211 -14.19 4.06 9.89
CA LEU A 211 -14.77 2.73 10.11
C LEU A 211 -13.99 1.98 11.18
N ALA A 212 -14.70 1.35 12.09
CA ALA A 212 -14.19 0.27 12.93
C ALA A 212 -14.86 -1.04 12.50
N ILE A 213 -14.07 -1.98 12.00
CA ILE A 213 -14.54 -3.24 11.40
C ILE A 213 -14.09 -4.41 12.25
N GLU A 214 -15.05 -5.23 12.69
CA GLU A 214 -14.79 -6.56 13.26
C GLU A 214 -15.03 -7.62 12.18
N CYS A 215 -13.96 -8.22 11.68
CA CYS A 215 -14.04 -9.22 10.62
C CYS A 215 -14.59 -10.55 11.16
N ARG A 216 -15.80 -10.90 10.75
CA ARG A 216 -16.48 -12.15 11.12
C ARG A 216 -16.68 -13.01 9.88
N PRO A 217 -16.14 -14.25 9.85
CA PRO A 217 -16.29 -15.11 8.70
C PRO A 217 -17.74 -15.60 8.56
N GLY A 218 -18.21 -15.73 7.31
CA GLY A 218 -19.41 -16.49 6.99
C GLY A 218 -19.14 -18.01 6.94
N PRO A 219 -20.09 -18.81 6.43
CA PRO A 219 -19.96 -20.28 6.36
C PRO A 219 -18.85 -20.78 5.43
N SER A 220 -18.41 -19.98 4.45
CA SER A 220 -17.38 -20.34 3.49
C SER A 220 -16.48 -19.13 3.19
N PRO A 221 -15.67 -18.70 4.17
CA PRO A 221 -14.83 -17.53 4.00
C PRO A 221 -13.70 -17.84 3.03
N ARG A 222 -13.42 -16.92 2.10
CA ARG A 222 -12.20 -17.04 1.29
C ARG A 222 -11.02 -16.62 2.15
N LEU A 223 -10.16 -17.55 2.56
CA LEU A 223 -8.99 -17.23 3.36
C LEU A 223 -7.81 -16.86 2.46
N MET A 224 -7.18 -15.72 2.73
CA MET A 224 -6.02 -15.23 1.99
C MET A 224 -4.90 -14.93 2.98
N PRO A 225 -4.15 -15.95 3.44
CA PRO A 225 -3.08 -15.73 4.41
C PRO A 225 -2.00 -14.77 3.85
N PRO A 226 -1.21 -14.16 4.74
CA PRO A 226 -0.13 -13.25 4.34
C PRO A 226 1.11 -13.98 3.81
N VAL A 227 1.17 -15.32 3.97
CA VAL A 227 2.29 -16.12 3.47
C VAL A 227 2.12 -16.46 1.98
N PRO A 228 3.22 -16.59 1.22
CA PRO A 228 3.17 -17.03 -0.17
C PRO A 228 2.54 -18.42 -0.34
N GLY A 229 2.08 -18.69 -1.56
CA GLY A 229 1.33 -19.88 -1.91
C GLY A 229 -0.15 -19.74 -1.61
N LEU A 230 -0.79 -18.68 -2.11
CA LEU A 230 -2.25 -18.63 -2.17
C LEU A 230 -2.79 -19.77 -3.05
N ALA A 231 -4.01 -20.22 -2.80
CA ALA A 231 -4.64 -21.24 -3.64
C ALA A 231 -4.84 -20.71 -5.07
N ASP A 232 -4.68 -21.59 -6.07
CA ASP A 232 -4.70 -21.21 -7.48
C ASP A 232 -6.09 -20.68 -7.92
N ASP A 233 -7.17 -21.16 -7.30
CA ASP A 233 -8.56 -20.77 -7.54
C ASP A 233 -8.91 -19.36 -7.00
N LEU A 234 -8.02 -18.74 -6.22
CA LEU A 234 -8.14 -17.34 -5.83
C LEU A 234 -7.74 -16.37 -6.94
N PHE A 235 -7.14 -16.87 -8.02
CA PHE A 235 -6.77 -16.10 -9.20
C PHE A 235 -7.74 -16.44 -10.34
N ALA A 236 -8.27 -15.40 -11.01
CA ALA A 236 -8.78 -15.59 -12.36
C ALA A 236 -7.59 -15.98 -13.27
N HIS A 237 -7.72 -17.09 -14.00
CA HIS A 237 -6.67 -17.58 -14.89
C HIS A 237 -7.24 -18.41 -16.05
N ASP A 238 -6.57 -18.40 -17.20
CA ASP A 238 -6.86 -19.23 -18.39
C ASP A 238 -6.09 -20.56 -18.40
N GLY A 239 -5.41 -20.88 -17.29
CA GLY A 239 -4.50 -22.00 -17.16
C GLY A 239 -3.04 -21.57 -17.05
N GLN A 240 -2.71 -20.36 -17.53
CA GLN A 240 -1.37 -19.77 -17.42
C GLN A 240 -1.18 -19.06 -16.07
N LEU A 241 -0.60 -19.80 -15.14
CA LEU A 241 -0.34 -19.40 -13.77
C LEU A 241 0.81 -20.23 -13.21
N THR A 242 1.80 -19.61 -12.57
CA THR A 242 2.75 -20.34 -11.74
C THR A 242 2.00 -21.03 -10.60
N LYS A 243 1.95 -22.36 -10.57
CA LYS A 243 1.15 -23.13 -9.59
C LYS A 243 1.62 -22.87 -8.15
N ARG A 244 0.68 -22.90 -7.20
CA ARG A 244 0.86 -22.57 -5.77
C ARG A 244 2.22 -22.96 -5.17
N GLU A 245 2.65 -24.21 -5.31
CA GLU A 245 3.88 -24.74 -4.70
C GLU A 245 5.12 -24.11 -5.34
N VAL A 246 5.15 -24.04 -6.67
CA VAL A 246 6.21 -23.37 -7.44
C VAL A 246 6.21 -21.87 -7.14
N ARG A 247 5.03 -21.26 -7.04
CA ARG A 247 4.86 -19.84 -6.74
C ARG A 247 5.42 -19.51 -5.36
N ALA A 248 5.11 -20.29 -4.33
CA ALA A 248 5.66 -20.09 -2.99
C ALA A 248 7.20 -20.13 -2.98
N LEU A 249 7.80 -21.12 -3.66
CA LEU A 249 9.26 -21.22 -3.81
C LEU A 249 9.85 -20.07 -4.63
N THR A 250 9.13 -19.61 -5.66
CA THR A 250 9.52 -18.46 -6.48
C THR A 250 9.52 -17.17 -5.66
N ILE A 251 8.50 -16.91 -4.84
CA ILE A 251 8.48 -15.74 -3.96
C ILE A 251 9.60 -15.82 -2.91
N SER A 252 9.86 -17.00 -2.36
CA SER A 252 11.00 -17.24 -1.46
C SER A 252 12.34 -16.90 -2.14
N ALA A 253 12.54 -17.37 -3.38
CA ALA A 253 13.73 -17.08 -4.16
C ALA A 253 13.87 -15.59 -4.51
N LEU A 254 12.75 -14.91 -4.81
CA LEU A 254 12.70 -13.47 -5.11
C LEU A 254 13.00 -12.59 -3.90
N ALA A 255 12.77 -13.09 -2.67
CA ALA A 255 13.11 -12.43 -1.41
C ALA A 255 12.69 -10.94 -1.34
N PRO A 256 11.38 -10.63 -1.44
CA PRO A 256 10.87 -9.25 -1.46
C PRO A 256 11.34 -8.43 -0.25
N LEU A 257 11.80 -7.20 -0.49
CA LEU A 257 12.10 -6.21 0.55
C LEU A 257 11.32 -4.90 0.33
N PRO A 258 11.07 -4.12 1.41
CA PRO A 258 10.45 -2.79 1.29
C PRO A 258 11.22 -1.87 0.34
N GLY A 259 10.50 -1.00 -0.36
CA GLY A 259 11.07 -0.03 -1.30
C GLY A 259 11.50 -0.57 -2.67
N GLN A 260 11.63 -1.89 -2.80
CA GLN A 260 12.10 -2.51 -4.04
C GLN A 260 11.11 -2.40 -5.19
N VAL A 261 11.64 -2.44 -6.41
CA VAL A 261 10.89 -2.53 -7.67
C VAL A 261 11.08 -3.92 -8.28
N LEU A 262 9.96 -4.63 -8.48
CA LEU A 262 9.89 -5.89 -9.22
C LEU A 262 9.47 -5.64 -10.67
N TRP A 263 10.17 -6.28 -11.62
CA TRP A 263 9.60 -6.57 -12.94
C TRP A 263 9.12 -8.02 -13.00
N ASP A 264 7.87 -8.26 -13.40
CA ASP A 264 7.31 -9.57 -13.68
C ASP A 264 7.06 -9.68 -15.20
N ILE A 265 7.91 -10.43 -15.89
CA ILE A 265 7.91 -10.51 -17.35
C ILE A 265 7.24 -11.81 -17.82
N GLY A 266 6.24 -11.67 -18.69
CA GLY A 266 5.38 -12.78 -19.07
C GLY A 266 4.45 -13.15 -17.93
N ALA A 267 3.78 -12.14 -17.37
CA ALA A 267 3.11 -12.23 -16.08
C ALA A 267 1.92 -13.21 -16.06
N GLY A 268 1.31 -13.54 -17.20
CA GLY A 268 0.18 -14.46 -17.26
C GLY A 268 -1.00 -13.93 -16.45
N ALA A 269 -1.41 -14.64 -15.39
CA ALA A 269 -2.42 -14.17 -14.43
C ALA A 269 -1.90 -13.16 -13.38
N GLY A 270 -0.60 -12.82 -13.41
CA GLY A 270 0.04 -11.85 -12.51
C GLY A 270 0.36 -12.39 -11.11
N SER A 271 0.33 -13.71 -10.93
CA SER A 271 0.35 -14.30 -9.59
C SER A 271 1.65 -14.11 -8.83
N VAL A 272 2.78 -14.04 -9.54
CA VAL A 272 4.08 -13.78 -8.91
C VAL A 272 4.18 -12.32 -8.47
N ALA A 273 3.90 -11.34 -9.34
CA ALA A 273 3.87 -9.94 -8.94
C ALA A 273 2.89 -9.65 -7.78
N ILE A 274 1.71 -10.27 -7.83
CA ILE A 274 0.69 -10.09 -6.79
C ILE A 274 1.16 -10.64 -5.45
N GLU A 275 1.63 -11.89 -5.39
CA GLU A 275 2.10 -12.45 -4.11
C GLU A 275 3.38 -11.78 -3.61
N TRP A 276 4.25 -11.29 -4.51
CA TRP A 276 5.43 -10.53 -4.14
C TRP A 276 5.05 -9.21 -3.43
N LEU A 277 4.08 -8.46 -3.97
CA LEU A 277 3.56 -7.25 -3.32
C LEU A 277 2.83 -7.56 -2.00
N ARG A 278 2.18 -8.72 -1.89
CA ARG A 278 1.52 -9.16 -0.65
C ARG A 278 2.52 -9.53 0.45
N ALA A 279 3.70 -10.04 0.10
CA ALA A 279 4.73 -10.45 1.05
C ALA A 279 5.40 -9.26 1.74
N VAL A 280 5.38 -8.08 1.11
CA VAL A 280 5.84 -6.81 1.69
C VAL A 280 4.74 -5.75 1.61
N PRO A 281 3.66 -5.88 2.42
CA PRO A 281 2.56 -4.93 2.38
C PRO A 281 3.08 -3.51 2.58
N ALA A 282 2.47 -2.55 1.90
CA ALA A 282 2.88 -1.14 1.85
C ALA A 282 2.82 -0.39 3.22
N GLN A 283 2.66 -1.11 4.33
CA GLN A 283 2.61 -0.56 5.67
C GLN A 283 4.02 -0.26 6.20
N ARG A 284 4.40 1.02 6.13
CA ARG A 284 5.32 1.75 7.03
C ARG A 284 6.63 1.06 7.48
N LEU A 285 7.20 0.18 6.67
CA LEU A 285 8.59 -0.21 6.85
C LEU A 285 9.49 0.94 6.36
N ALA A 286 10.54 1.24 7.10
CA ALA A 286 11.61 2.11 6.60
C ALA A 286 12.13 1.52 5.28
N GLY A 287 12.20 2.32 4.22
CA GLY A 287 12.56 1.85 2.87
C GLY A 287 11.53 2.21 1.78
N GLY A 288 10.29 2.54 2.15
CA GLY A 288 9.26 2.98 1.19
C GLY A 288 8.37 1.85 0.67
N GLU A 289 7.50 2.17 -0.27
CA GLU A 289 6.53 1.21 -0.82
C GLU A 289 7.20 0.32 -1.88
N ALA A 290 7.06 -0.99 -1.72
CA ALA A 290 7.41 -1.94 -2.75
C ALA A 290 6.49 -1.75 -3.97
N ARG A 291 7.07 -1.80 -5.17
CA ARG A 291 6.37 -1.58 -6.44
C ARG A 291 6.62 -2.76 -7.36
N ALA A 292 5.65 -3.09 -8.18
CA ALA A 292 5.79 -4.13 -9.19
C ALA A 292 5.22 -3.67 -10.51
N ILE A 293 5.87 -4.06 -11.59
CA ILE A 293 5.46 -3.84 -12.97
C ILE A 293 5.31 -5.20 -13.64
N ALA A 294 4.07 -5.60 -13.89
CA ALA A 294 3.74 -6.80 -14.64
C ALA A 294 3.66 -6.46 -16.14
N VAL A 295 4.50 -7.10 -16.95
CA VAL A 295 4.55 -6.94 -18.40
C VAL A 295 3.89 -8.15 -19.06
N GLU A 296 2.86 -7.89 -19.84
CA GLU A 296 2.08 -8.91 -20.54
C GLU A 296 1.67 -8.42 -21.93
N GLN A 297 1.78 -9.29 -22.93
CA GLN A 297 1.49 -8.97 -24.34
C GLN A 297 0.04 -9.25 -24.72
N ASP A 298 -0.64 -10.13 -23.99
CA ASP A 298 -2.04 -10.46 -24.24
C ASP A 298 -2.97 -9.47 -23.51
N ALA A 299 -3.79 -8.75 -24.27
CA ALA A 299 -4.69 -7.73 -23.74
C ALA A 299 -5.75 -8.30 -22.77
N ALA A 300 -6.22 -9.53 -22.96
CA ALA A 300 -7.17 -10.16 -22.07
C ALA A 300 -6.51 -10.53 -20.73
N ARG A 301 -5.27 -11.02 -20.76
CA ARG A 301 -4.47 -11.26 -19.54
C ARG A 301 -4.10 -9.97 -18.83
N VAL A 302 -3.82 -8.88 -19.52
CA VAL A 302 -3.64 -7.55 -18.90
C VAL A 302 -4.85 -7.17 -18.05
N ALA A 303 -6.07 -7.32 -18.60
CA ALA A 303 -7.29 -7.07 -17.85
C ALA A 303 -7.46 -8.03 -16.65
N MET A 304 -7.11 -9.31 -16.84
CA MET A 304 -7.16 -10.33 -15.79
C MET A 304 -6.19 -10.03 -14.64
N ILE A 305 -4.95 -9.59 -14.93
CA ILE A 305 -3.97 -9.18 -13.92
C ILE A 305 -4.54 -8.02 -13.09
N ALA A 306 -5.14 -7.01 -13.74
CA ALA A 306 -5.74 -5.88 -13.04
C ALA A 306 -6.90 -6.31 -12.13
N GLN A 307 -7.74 -7.24 -12.58
CA GLN A 307 -8.82 -7.82 -11.76
C GLN A 307 -8.27 -8.59 -10.55
N ASN A 308 -7.27 -9.45 -10.77
CA ASN A 308 -6.61 -10.20 -9.71
C ASN A 308 -5.93 -9.27 -8.70
N ALA A 309 -5.28 -8.20 -9.16
CA ALA A 309 -4.62 -7.23 -8.30
C ALA A 309 -5.61 -6.55 -7.33
N LEU A 310 -6.79 -6.17 -7.81
CA LEU A 310 -7.87 -5.62 -6.98
C LEU A 310 -8.41 -6.68 -5.99
N ALA A 311 -8.74 -7.87 -6.49
CA ALA A 311 -9.32 -8.94 -5.68
C ALA A 311 -8.38 -9.44 -4.57
N LEU A 312 -7.07 -9.43 -4.83
CA LEU A 312 -6.03 -9.91 -3.92
C LEU A 312 -5.33 -8.78 -3.15
N GLY A 313 -5.85 -7.56 -3.23
CA GLY A 313 -5.49 -6.46 -2.34
C GLY A 313 -4.20 -5.72 -2.65
N VAL A 314 -3.74 -5.77 -3.90
CA VAL A 314 -2.54 -5.06 -4.38
C VAL A 314 -2.88 -4.11 -5.54
N PRO A 315 -3.82 -3.17 -5.37
CA PRO A 315 -4.29 -2.26 -6.42
C PRO A 315 -3.18 -1.38 -7.02
N GLN A 316 -2.03 -1.27 -6.35
CA GLN A 316 -0.86 -0.54 -6.82
C GLN A 316 -0.01 -1.28 -7.87
N LEU A 317 -0.33 -2.55 -8.19
CA LEU A 317 0.36 -3.28 -9.25
C LEU A 317 0.21 -2.54 -10.59
N LYS A 318 1.32 -2.11 -11.18
CA LYS A 318 1.31 -1.51 -12.52
C LYS A 318 1.28 -2.63 -13.55
N VAL A 319 0.29 -2.62 -14.43
CA VAL A 319 0.20 -3.57 -15.55
C VAL A 319 0.56 -2.82 -16.83
N LEU A 320 1.55 -3.34 -17.55
CA LEU A 320 2.03 -2.79 -18.81
C LEU A 320 1.67 -3.76 -19.94
N HIS A 321 0.85 -3.28 -20.87
CA HIS A 321 0.55 -4.02 -22.09
C HIS A 321 1.67 -3.82 -23.11
N GLY A 322 2.31 -4.92 -23.51
CA GLY A 322 3.27 -4.95 -24.60
C GLY A 322 4.29 -6.06 -24.47
N GLN A 323 5.20 -6.13 -25.44
CA GLN A 323 6.16 -7.22 -25.56
C GLN A 323 7.54 -6.81 -25.06
N ALA A 324 8.11 -7.61 -24.16
CA ALA A 324 9.50 -7.47 -23.74
C ALA A 324 10.44 -8.06 -24.83
N PRO A 325 11.64 -7.51 -25.03
CA PRO A 325 12.28 -6.44 -24.27
C PRO A 325 11.89 -5.01 -24.69
N ALA A 326 11.11 -4.82 -25.76
CA ALA A 326 10.86 -3.50 -26.36
C ALA A 326 10.26 -2.48 -25.36
N VAL A 327 9.36 -2.93 -24.49
CA VAL A 327 8.68 -2.06 -23.52
C VAL A 327 9.47 -1.80 -22.23
N LEU A 328 10.68 -2.35 -22.09
CA LEU A 328 11.46 -2.26 -20.86
C LEU A 328 12.26 -0.96 -20.72
N ALA A 329 12.54 -0.27 -21.84
CA ALA A 329 13.46 0.87 -21.87
C ALA A 329 13.01 2.07 -21.01
N ASP A 330 11.70 2.31 -20.93
CA ASP A 330 11.11 3.46 -20.22
C ASP A 330 10.63 3.12 -18.80
N LEU A 331 10.95 1.92 -18.31
CA LEU A 331 10.51 1.48 -16.99
C LEU A 331 11.45 1.97 -15.90
N GLU A 332 10.85 2.20 -14.72
CA GLU A 332 11.63 2.38 -13.51
C GLU A 332 12.56 1.17 -13.34
N ARG A 333 13.82 1.47 -13.01
CA ARG A 333 14.86 0.46 -12.85
C ARG A 333 14.44 -0.59 -11.80
N PRO A 334 14.58 -1.89 -12.07
CA PRO A 334 14.20 -2.93 -11.13
C PRO A 334 15.33 -3.21 -10.13
N ASP A 335 14.95 -3.57 -8.91
CA ASP A 335 15.84 -4.22 -7.94
C ASP A 335 15.82 -5.75 -8.12
N THR A 336 14.64 -6.25 -8.51
CA THR A 336 14.37 -7.68 -8.69
C THR A 336 13.62 -7.90 -10.00
N ILE A 337 13.94 -8.98 -10.71
CA ILE A 337 13.23 -9.40 -11.93
C ILE A 337 12.78 -10.85 -11.80
N PHE A 338 11.53 -11.10 -12.14
CA PHE A 338 11.01 -12.44 -12.41
C PHE A 338 10.77 -12.62 -13.92
N LEU A 339 11.27 -13.73 -14.47
CA LEU A 339 11.01 -14.16 -15.85
C LEU A 339 10.14 -15.43 -15.84
N GLY A 340 8.84 -15.26 -16.13
CA GLY A 340 7.86 -16.35 -16.23
C GLY A 340 7.59 -16.83 -17.66
N GLY A 341 7.93 -16.01 -18.66
CA GLY A 341 7.77 -16.32 -20.09
C GLY A 341 8.83 -15.65 -20.96
N GLY A 342 8.85 -15.97 -22.25
CA GLY A 342 9.75 -15.34 -23.23
C GLY A 342 11.23 -15.70 -23.11
N LEU A 343 11.61 -16.74 -22.34
CA LEU A 343 13.02 -17.12 -22.13
C LEU A 343 13.78 -17.48 -23.43
N THR A 344 13.04 -17.85 -24.47
CA THR A 344 13.57 -18.15 -25.81
C THR A 344 13.65 -16.93 -26.71
N ASP A 345 13.07 -15.80 -26.30
CA ASP A 345 13.05 -14.58 -27.09
C ASP A 345 14.45 -13.96 -27.07
N SER A 346 14.94 -13.64 -28.27
CA SER A 346 16.31 -13.18 -28.45
C SER A 346 16.54 -11.87 -27.69
N GLY A 347 17.57 -11.85 -26.83
CA GLY A 347 18.00 -10.66 -26.10
C GLY A 347 17.19 -10.31 -24.86
N LEU A 348 16.09 -11.03 -24.54
CA LEU A 348 15.27 -10.71 -23.38
C LEU A 348 16.04 -10.88 -22.06
N ILE A 349 16.65 -12.05 -21.86
CA ILE A 349 17.41 -12.37 -20.65
C ILE A 349 18.55 -11.36 -20.47
N GLU A 350 19.26 -11.07 -21.56
CA GLU A 350 20.37 -10.13 -21.58
C GLU A 350 19.89 -8.71 -21.23
N ALA A 351 18.80 -8.23 -21.82
CA ALA A 351 18.23 -6.92 -21.51
C ALA A 351 17.79 -6.81 -20.04
N CYS A 352 17.12 -7.82 -19.51
CA CYS A 352 16.72 -7.87 -18.10
C CYS A 352 17.94 -7.90 -17.17
N TRP A 353 18.96 -8.71 -17.48
CA TRP A 353 20.17 -8.78 -16.67
C TRP A 353 20.92 -7.44 -16.68
N GLN A 354 20.94 -6.73 -17.82
CA GLN A 354 21.56 -5.41 -17.90
C GLN A 354 20.80 -4.35 -17.11
N ALA A 355 19.48 -4.41 -17.04
CA ALA A 355 18.67 -3.46 -16.27
C ALA A 355 18.95 -3.52 -14.75
N LEU A 356 19.26 -4.70 -14.21
CA LEU A 356 19.55 -4.86 -12.79
C LEU A 356 20.78 -4.03 -12.32
N PRO A 357 20.74 -3.43 -11.13
CA PRO A 357 21.93 -2.91 -10.45
C PRO A 357 22.81 -4.06 -9.91
N SER A 358 24.04 -3.72 -9.50
CA SER A 358 24.83 -4.62 -8.64
C SER A 358 24.05 -4.90 -7.35
N GLY A 359 24.06 -6.16 -6.91
CA GLY A 359 23.20 -6.69 -5.85
C GLY A 359 21.77 -7.01 -6.30
N GLY A 360 21.37 -6.63 -7.52
CA GLY A 360 20.05 -6.90 -8.07
C GLY A 360 19.83 -8.40 -8.34
N ARG A 361 18.59 -8.85 -8.22
CA ARG A 361 18.24 -10.29 -8.26
C ARG A 361 17.40 -10.65 -9.49
N MET A 362 17.75 -11.74 -10.14
CA MET A 362 16.93 -12.36 -11.19
C MET A 362 16.48 -13.75 -10.76
N VAL A 363 15.18 -14.02 -10.89
CA VAL A 363 14.61 -15.37 -10.79
C VAL A 363 13.91 -15.69 -12.09
N ALA A 364 14.16 -16.86 -12.66
CA ALA A 364 13.54 -17.28 -13.92
C ALA A 364 13.05 -18.72 -13.84
N ASN A 365 11.85 -18.99 -14.32
CA ASN A 365 11.26 -20.33 -14.31
C ASN A 365 11.03 -20.83 -15.75
N ALA A 366 11.50 -22.04 -16.05
CA ALA A 366 11.32 -22.67 -17.35
C ALA A 366 10.69 -24.07 -17.22
N VAL A 367 9.70 -24.35 -18.09
CA VAL A 367 9.11 -25.70 -18.24
C VAL A 367 9.55 -26.37 -19.55
N SER A 368 9.72 -25.62 -20.64
CA SER A 368 10.17 -26.16 -21.93
C SER A 368 11.66 -26.49 -21.91
N LEU A 369 12.08 -27.47 -22.71
CA LEU A 369 13.50 -27.86 -22.81
C LEU A 369 14.35 -26.70 -23.34
N GLU A 370 13.82 -25.93 -24.28
CA GLU A 370 14.47 -24.75 -24.85
C GLU A 370 14.70 -23.68 -23.77
N GLY A 371 13.68 -23.39 -22.95
CA GLY A 371 13.81 -22.47 -21.82
C GLY A 371 14.83 -22.99 -20.79
N GLN A 372 14.81 -24.28 -20.48
CA GLN A 372 15.78 -24.91 -19.58
C GLN A 372 17.21 -24.78 -20.10
N ALA A 373 17.44 -25.01 -21.40
CA ALA A 373 18.75 -24.84 -22.03
C ALA A 373 19.24 -23.39 -21.94
N ARG A 374 18.35 -22.40 -22.11
CA ARG A 374 18.69 -20.98 -21.92
C ARG A 374 19.07 -20.67 -20.48
N LEU A 375 18.37 -21.21 -19.47
CA LEU A 375 18.73 -21.03 -18.06
C LEU A 375 20.07 -21.68 -17.71
N ILE A 376 20.37 -22.85 -18.28
CA ILE A 376 21.67 -23.52 -18.12
C ILE A 376 22.80 -22.66 -18.71
N ALA A 377 22.60 -22.13 -19.93
CA ALA A 377 23.57 -21.23 -20.56
C ALA A 377 23.76 -19.93 -19.77
N LEU A 378 22.67 -19.35 -19.24
CA LEU A 378 22.71 -18.18 -18.39
C LEU A 378 23.56 -18.44 -17.13
N LYS A 379 23.32 -19.55 -16.41
CA LYS A 379 24.15 -19.94 -15.26
C LYS A 379 25.64 -20.04 -15.62
N GLY A 380 25.95 -20.60 -16.79
CA GLY A 380 27.32 -20.70 -17.28
C GLY A 380 27.99 -19.33 -17.53
N THR A 381 27.19 -18.30 -17.83
CA THR A 381 27.68 -16.96 -18.16
C THR A 381 27.77 -16.04 -16.94
N VAL A 382 26.75 -16.05 -16.08
CA VAL A 382 26.63 -15.08 -14.97
C VAL A 382 26.72 -15.71 -13.58
N GLY A 383 26.89 -17.03 -13.48
CA GLY A 383 26.86 -17.76 -12.21
C GLY A 383 25.44 -17.99 -11.70
N GLY A 384 25.26 -18.11 -10.38
CA GLY A 384 23.97 -18.37 -9.74
C GLY A 384 23.62 -19.85 -9.60
N GLU A 385 22.38 -20.11 -9.21
CA GLU A 385 21.87 -21.42 -8.82
C GLU A 385 20.78 -21.90 -9.79
N LEU A 386 20.72 -23.22 -9.98
CA LEU A 386 19.63 -23.88 -10.71
C LEU A 386 18.99 -24.92 -9.80
N THR A 387 17.67 -24.87 -9.68
CA THR A 387 16.87 -25.79 -8.88
C THR A 387 15.82 -26.44 -9.77
N ARG A 388 15.69 -27.76 -9.71
CA ARG A 388 14.59 -28.51 -10.35
C ARG A 388 13.47 -28.71 -9.33
N LEU A 389 12.26 -28.32 -9.71
CA LEU A 389 11.06 -28.44 -8.88
C LEU A 389 10.12 -29.45 -9.53
N SER A 390 9.86 -30.55 -8.83
CA SER A 390 8.92 -31.60 -9.22
C SER A 390 7.83 -31.72 -8.17
N VAL A 391 6.58 -31.57 -8.59
CA VAL A 391 5.41 -31.57 -7.71
C VAL A 391 4.35 -32.49 -8.30
N ALA A 392 3.70 -33.28 -7.46
CA ALA A 392 2.54 -34.08 -7.85
C ALA A 392 1.39 -33.88 -6.86
N ARG A 393 0.16 -33.81 -7.38
CA ARG A 393 -1.06 -33.65 -6.57
C ARG A 393 -1.93 -34.90 -6.68
N ALA A 394 -2.62 -35.25 -5.61
CA ALA A 394 -3.60 -36.33 -5.66
C ALA A 394 -4.81 -35.89 -6.51
N GLU A 395 -5.15 -36.67 -7.53
CA GLU A 395 -6.34 -36.50 -8.34
C GLU A 395 -7.18 -37.79 -8.32
N PRO A 396 -8.53 -37.70 -8.43
CA PRO A 396 -9.38 -38.88 -8.50
C PRO A 396 -9.08 -39.74 -9.74
N VAL A 397 -9.09 -41.06 -9.55
CA VAL A 397 -9.03 -42.07 -10.61
C VAL A 397 -10.13 -43.09 -10.33
N GLY A 398 -11.30 -42.88 -10.93
CA GLY A 398 -12.51 -43.62 -10.56
C GLY A 398 -12.92 -43.33 -9.11
N SER A 399 -13.04 -44.36 -8.27
CA SER A 399 -13.29 -44.24 -6.83
C SER A 399 -12.01 -44.12 -5.98
N LEU A 400 -10.83 -44.22 -6.60
CA LEU A 400 -9.53 -44.14 -5.95
C LEU A 400 -8.86 -42.78 -6.23
N SER A 401 -7.63 -42.59 -5.74
CA SER A 401 -6.82 -41.42 -6.04
C SER A 401 -5.41 -41.83 -6.45
N SER A 402 -4.81 -41.08 -7.37
CA SER A 402 -3.41 -41.24 -7.78
C SER A 402 -2.71 -39.89 -7.80
N PHE A 403 -1.39 -39.90 -7.63
CA PHE A 403 -0.59 -38.69 -7.82
C PHE A 403 -0.45 -38.39 -9.31
N ARG A 404 -0.93 -37.22 -9.72
CA ARG A 404 -0.66 -36.67 -11.04
C ARG A 404 0.50 -35.67 -10.96
N PRO A 405 1.63 -35.93 -11.63
CA PRO A 405 2.73 -34.98 -11.67
C PRO A 405 2.33 -33.74 -12.46
N LEU A 406 2.77 -32.59 -12.00
CA LEU A 406 2.78 -31.34 -12.75
C LEU A 406 4.02 -31.31 -13.66
N LEU A 407 4.04 -30.38 -14.62
CA LEU A 407 5.25 -30.14 -15.41
C LEU A 407 6.37 -29.68 -14.47
N ASP A 408 7.53 -30.32 -14.60
CA ASP A 408 8.73 -29.94 -13.86
C ASP A 408 9.16 -28.52 -14.23
N VAL A 409 9.53 -27.74 -13.21
CA VAL A 409 10.02 -26.38 -13.38
C VAL A 409 11.51 -26.33 -13.06
N THR A 410 12.32 -25.81 -13.99
CA THR A 410 13.69 -25.40 -13.68
C THR A 410 13.69 -23.93 -13.29
N GLN A 411 14.12 -23.65 -12.07
CA GLN A 411 14.27 -22.31 -11.56
C GLN A 411 15.74 -21.91 -11.59
N PHE A 412 16.02 -20.73 -12.13
CA PHE A 412 17.29 -20.04 -11.99
C PHE A 412 17.18 -18.95 -10.94
N VAL A 413 18.23 -18.79 -10.12
CA VAL A 413 18.38 -17.66 -9.19
C VAL A 413 19.77 -17.08 -9.36
N GLY A 414 19.86 -15.80 -9.74
CA GLY A 414 21.12 -15.09 -9.92
C GLY A 414 21.12 -13.74 -9.21
N ILE A 415 22.28 -13.34 -8.68
CA ILE A 415 22.53 -12.01 -8.15
C ILE A 415 23.59 -11.36 -9.03
N LYS A 416 23.33 -10.14 -9.50
CA LYS A 416 24.29 -9.40 -10.33
C LYS A 416 25.41 -8.85 -9.45
N ALA A 417 26.64 -9.17 -9.81
CA ALA A 417 27.84 -8.69 -9.11
C ALA A 417 28.00 -7.17 -9.24
#